data_AF-A0A972I5L5-F1
#
_entry.id   AF-A0A972I5L5-F1
#
_cell.length_a   1.000
_cell.length_b   1.000
_cell.length_c   1.000
_cell.angle_alpha   90.00
_cell.angle_beta   90.00
_cell.angle_gamma   90.00
#
_symmetry.space_group_name_H-M   'P 1'
#
loop_
_entity.id
_entity.type
_entity.pdbx_description
1 polymer ?
#
loop_
_entity_poly.entity_id
_entity_poly.type
_entity_poly.pdbx_seq_one_letter_code
_entity_poly.pdbx_strand_id
1 'polypeptide(L)'
;MVSQQHEDAIKAAKDLLKKPITVPEPPNIGFECLDKDKFAQASAYAKLVNEEEEEILNSLISALFRTNLLGDDVDFELAQRVAMRTMVKADKLFSTYQGQPEKLLPVFFATATAHKQYLLLGGEFQELQFFIPWAEKTKNYYMDRLVNKHDYRAIGAAFESLRFTALVGGEVDINEIFNALIFKLKIKIVFIEEWDGGHDMIISEGEGEMLPMAINPENMWGSNNVFLKGDIMMKSTLSGEYFSKMKYTADKYTISAEIRNWDPCKTQTCDIWVSTLGLEGEQIGYYGDGEFEVFSEVLIWDHSDENFSEEMENGFHVKLNNLGESAVIQTFSGEDKVFGGVKLDILFDLVHLKGKKYYK
;
A
#
# COMPACT_ATOMS: atom_id res chain seq x y z
N MET A 1 16.90 -46.48 -36.15
CA MET A 1 15.99 -45.90 -37.16
C MET A 1 15.49 -44.59 -36.59
N VAL A 2 15.83 -43.45 -37.22
CA VAL A 2 15.31 -42.16 -36.78
C VAL A 2 13.80 -42.12 -37.09
N SER A 3 12.97 -41.83 -36.09
CA SER A 3 11.52 -41.75 -36.31
C SER A 3 11.17 -40.52 -37.15
N GLN A 4 10.15 -40.60 -38.01
CA GLN A 4 9.65 -39.47 -38.81
C GLN A 4 9.40 -38.21 -37.95
N GLN A 5 8.92 -38.41 -36.72
CA GLN A 5 8.68 -37.34 -35.74
C GLN A 5 9.96 -36.58 -35.36
N HIS A 6 11.11 -37.25 -35.32
CA HIS A 6 12.40 -36.60 -35.03
C HIS A 6 12.88 -35.75 -36.22
N GLU A 7 12.72 -36.25 -37.45
CA GLU A 7 13.06 -35.49 -38.66
C GLU A 7 12.18 -34.24 -38.81
N ASP A 8 10.88 -34.37 -38.53
CA ASP A 8 9.93 -33.27 -38.56
C ASP A 8 10.28 -32.19 -37.51
N ALA A 9 10.63 -32.60 -36.29
CA ALA A 9 11.04 -31.69 -35.22
C ALA A 9 12.36 -30.96 -35.54
N ILE A 10 13.36 -31.66 -36.10
CA ILE A 10 14.61 -31.05 -36.57
C ILE A 10 14.34 -30.02 -37.66
N LYS A 11 13.48 -30.36 -38.63
CA LYS A 11 13.12 -29.45 -39.73
C LYS A 11 12.42 -28.19 -39.19
N ALA A 12 11.42 -28.36 -38.33
CA ALA A 12 10.70 -27.25 -37.72
C ALA A 12 11.65 -26.30 -36.96
N ALA A 13 12.58 -26.85 -36.18
CA ALA A 13 13.58 -26.06 -35.46
C ALA A 13 14.52 -25.30 -36.41
N LYS A 14 15.02 -25.94 -37.46
CA LYS A 14 15.88 -25.28 -38.46
C LYS A 14 15.13 -24.17 -39.21
N ASP A 15 13.85 -24.36 -39.49
CA ASP A 15 13.03 -23.36 -40.16
C ASP A 15 12.70 -22.19 -39.22
N LEU A 16 12.40 -22.46 -37.95
CA LEU A 16 12.24 -21.42 -36.92
C LEU A 16 13.50 -20.55 -36.77
N LEU A 17 14.68 -21.18 -36.69
CA LEU A 17 15.94 -20.47 -36.51
C LEU A 17 16.30 -19.53 -37.68
N LYS A 18 15.68 -19.71 -38.87
CA LYS A 18 15.83 -18.79 -40.00
C LYS A 18 14.83 -17.63 -39.97
N LYS A 19 13.73 -17.74 -39.22
CA LYS A 19 12.72 -16.68 -39.13
C LYS A 19 13.28 -15.47 -38.38
N PRO A 20 12.93 -14.23 -38.77
CA PRO A 20 13.25 -13.04 -37.99
C PRO A 20 12.72 -13.14 -36.56
N ILE A 21 13.40 -12.51 -35.61
CA ILE A 21 12.95 -12.47 -34.21
C ILE A 21 11.95 -11.33 -34.03
N THR A 22 10.69 -11.70 -33.81
CA THR A 22 9.59 -10.80 -33.46
C THR A 22 9.19 -11.03 -32.01
N VAL A 23 8.76 -9.96 -31.34
CA VAL A 23 8.21 -10.01 -29.99
C VAL A 23 6.91 -9.20 -29.98
N PRO A 24 5.81 -9.72 -29.42
CA PRO A 24 4.60 -8.93 -29.22
C PRO A 24 4.88 -7.79 -28.23
N GLU A 25 4.08 -6.73 -28.26
CA GLU A 25 4.18 -5.68 -27.25
C GLU A 25 3.67 -6.21 -25.89
N PRO A 26 4.40 -5.99 -24.78
CA PRO A 26 3.93 -6.34 -23.44
C PRO A 26 2.70 -5.54 -23.04
N PRO A 27 1.73 -6.13 -22.31
CA PRO A 27 0.63 -5.38 -21.73
C PRO A 27 1.14 -4.35 -20.71
N ASN A 28 0.37 -3.29 -20.47
CA ASN A 28 0.61 -2.38 -19.36
C ASN A 28 0.02 -2.98 -18.09
N ILE A 29 0.89 -3.44 -17.18
CA ILE A 29 0.51 -3.99 -15.88
C ILE A 29 1.18 -3.16 -14.79
N GLY A 30 0.42 -2.23 -14.22
CA GLY A 30 0.85 -1.46 -13.07
C GLY A 30 0.84 -2.30 -11.78
N PHE A 31 1.80 -2.01 -10.91
CA PHE A 31 1.98 -2.64 -9.59
C PHE A 31 0.96 -2.15 -8.55
N GLU A 32 0.17 -1.12 -8.85
CA GLU A 32 -0.90 -0.68 -7.96
C GLU A 32 -1.92 -1.79 -7.79
N CYS A 33 -2.25 -2.15 -6.55
CA CYS A 33 -3.29 -3.13 -6.27
C CYS A 33 -3.06 -4.43 -7.05
N LEU A 34 -1.82 -4.92 -7.00
CA LEU A 34 -1.43 -6.12 -7.71
C LEU A 34 -2.20 -7.33 -7.16
N ASP A 35 -2.85 -8.06 -8.05
CA ASP A 35 -3.69 -9.21 -7.71
C ASP A 35 -3.32 -10.43 -8.57
N LYS A 36 -4.01 -11.56 -8.31
CA LYS A 36 -3.76 -12.81 -9.02
C LYS A 36 -4.01 -12.69 -10.53
N ASP A 37 -4.96 -11.85 -10.94
CA ASP A 37 -5.33 -11.70 -12.36
C ASP A 37 -4.23 -10.97 -13.13
N LYS A 38 -3.63 -9.94 -12.54
CA LYS A 38 -2.46 -9.26 -13.11
C LYS A 38 -1.23 -10.17 -13.21
N PHE A 39 -0.98 -11.02 -12.20
CA PHE A 39 0.07 -12.04 -12.30
C PHE A 39 -0.24 -13.08 -13.39
N ALA A 40 -1.49 -13.52 -13.51
CA ALA A 40 -1.92 -14.43 -14.57
C ALA A 40 -1.75 -13.78 -15.96
N GLN A 41 -2.04 -12.50 -16.10
CA GLN A 41 -1.84 -11.75 -17.34
C GLN A 41 -0.35 -11.66 -17.72
N ALA A 42 0.54 -11.35 -16.76
CA ALA A 42 1.98 -11.34 -17.00
C ALA A 42 2.50 -12.74 -17.39
N SER A 43 2.01 -13.80 -16.74
CA SER A 43 2.35 -15.18 -17.06
C SER A 43 1.84 -15.61 -18.43
N ALA A 44 0.60 -15.24 -18.80
CA ALA A 44 0.04 -15.52 -20.11
C ALA A 44 0.83 -14.83 -21.22
N TYR A 45 1.26 -13.59 -20.98
CA TYR A 45 2.13 -12.88 -21.90
C TYR A 45 3.49 -13.60 -22.09
N ALA A 46 4.12 -14.07 -21.01
CA ALA A 46 5.37 -14.82 -21.11
C ALA A 46 5.24 -16.11 -21.94
N LYS A 47 4.08 -16.78 -21.86
CA LYS A 47 3.76 -17.92 -22.74
C LYS A 47 3.62 -17.50 -24.19
N LEU A 48 2.84 -16.44 -24.46
CA LEU A 48 2.64 -15.91 -25.82
C LEU A 48 3.96 -15.54 -26.52
N VAL A 49 4.90 -14.92 -25.79
CA VAL A 49 6.21 -14.54 -26.35
C VAL A 49 7.01 -15.75 -26.83
N ASN A 50 6.88 -16.89 -26.13
CA ASN A 50 7.70 -18.08 -26.31
C ASN A 50 6.94 -19.27 -26.93
N GLU A 51 5.67 -19.10 -27.31
CA GLU A 51 4.78 -20.20 -27.72
C GLU A 51 5.36 -21.04 -28.86
N GLU A 52 5.85 -20.39 -29.92
CA GLU A 52 6.43 -21.05 -31.09
C GLU A 52 7.72 -21.82 -30.73
N GLU A 53 8.62 -21.22 -29.95
CA GLU A 53 9.82 -21.87 -29.47
C GLU A 53 9.50 -23.03 -28.51
N GLU A 54 8.53 -22.87 -27.61
CA GLU A 54 8.13 -23.87 -26.62
C GLU A 54 7.52 -25.11 -27.28
N GLU A 55 6.67 -24.95 -28.30
CA GLU A 55 6.11 -26.07 -29.08
C GLU A 55 7.22 -26.88 -29.77
N ILE A 56 8.18 -26.19 -30.38
CA ILE A 56 9.30 -26.82 -31.08
C ILE A 56 10.29 -27.46 -30.10
N LEU A 57 10.59 -26.80 -28.98
CA LEU A 57 11.43 -27.36 -27.91
C LEU A 57 10.82 -28.63 -27.33
N ASN A 58 9.53 -28.63 -27.01
CA ASN A 58 8.84 -29.80 -26.49
C ASN A 58 8.89 -30.97 -27.48
N SER A 59 8.73 -30.68 -28.78
CA SER A 59 8.84 -31.67 -29.85
C SER A 59 10.25 -32.24 -29.98
N LEU A 60 11.28 -31.38 -29.97
CA LEU A 60 12.69 -31.78 -29.99
C LEU A 60 13.05 -32.63 -28.78
N ILE A 61 12.76 -32.16 -27.57
CA ILE A 61 13.07 -32.86 -26.31
C ILE A 61 12.37 -34.22 -26.28
N SER A 62 11.10 -34.28 -26.68
CA SER A 62 10.35 -35.55 -26.75
C SER A 62 10.96 -36.54 -27.74
N ALA A 63 11.43 -36.07 -28.89
CA ALA A 63 12.10 -36.90 -29.89
C ALA A 63 13.46 -37.40 -29.36
N LEU A 64 14.24 -36.53 -28.72
CA LEU A 64 15.55 -36.82 -28.13
C LEU A 64 15.45 -37.84 -26.98
N PHE A 65 14.43 -37.76 -26.13
CA PHE A 65 14.21 -38.78 -25.10
C PHE A 65 13.90 -40.16 -25.68
N ARG A 66 13.15 -40.21 -26.79
CA ARG A 66 12.85 -41.48 -27.47
C ARG A 66 14.08 -42.09 -28.12
N THR A 67 14.99 -41.30 -28.66
CA THR A 67 16.26 -41.80 -29.21
C THR A 67 17.20 -42.26 -28.10
N ASN A 68 17.26 -41.55 -26.96
CA ASN A 68 18.04 -41.97 -25.79
C ASN A 68 17.61 -43.35 -25.26
N LEU A 69 16.29 -43.59 -25.18
CA LEU A 69 15.73 -44.88 -24.75
C LEU A 69 16.13 -46.04 -25.68
N LEU A 70 16.57 -45.74 -26.90
CA LEU A 70 17.06 -46.73 -27.87
C LEU A 70 18.59 -46.93 -27.80
N GLY A 71 19.28 -46.22 -26.90
CA GLY A 71 20.72 -46.36 -26.64
C GLY A 71 21.61 -45.42 -27.44
N ASP A 72 21.04 -44.43 -28.14
CA ASP A 72 21.80 -43.43 -28.91
C ASP A 72 22.15 -42.21 -28.03
N ASP A 73 23.35 -41.65 -28.22
CA ASP A 73 23.77 -40.40 -27.56
C ASP A 73 22.85 -39.23 -27.96
N VAL A 74 22.48 -38.42 -26.97
CA VAL A 74 21.57 -37.30 -27.14
C VAL A 74 22.34 -36.01 -27.34
N ASP A 75 22.17 -35.40 -28.51
CA ASP A 75 22.67 -34.06 -28.79
C ASP A 75 21.57 -33.00 -28.57
N PHE A 76 21.77 -32.16 -27.57
CA PHE A 76 20.87 -31.05 -27.24
C PHE A 76 21.20 -29.75 -27.97
N GLU A 77 22.24 -29.70 -28.83
CA GLU A 77 22.71 -28.45 -29.46
C GLU A 77 21.57 -27.71 -30.18
N LEU A 78 20.76 -28.41 -30.97
CA LEU A 78 19.65 -27.78 -31.69
C LEU A 78 18.56 -27.25 -30.73
N ALA A 79 18.27 -27.96 -29.64
CA ALA A 79 17.33 -27.52 -28.63
C ALA A 79 17.88 -26.29 -27.88
N GLN A 80 19.16 -26.30 -27.51
CA GLN A 80 19.83 -25.16 -26.90
C GLN A 80 19.78 -23.92 -27.79
N ARG A 81 19.96 -24.08 -29.11
CA ARG A 81 19.83 -22.96 -30.07
C ARG A 81 18.42 -22.39 -30.15
N VAL A 82 17.39 -23.23 -30.06
CA VAL A 82 15.99 -22.77 -29.98
C VAL A 82 15.73 -22.06 -28.65
N ALA A 83 16.23 -22.57 -27.52
CA ALA A 83 16.12 -21.88 -26.23
C ALA A 83 16.91 -20.56 -26.19
N MET A 84 18.07 -20.49 -26.85
CA MET A 84 18.81 -19.24 -26.99
C MET A 84 17.99 -18.19 -27.76
N ARG A 85 17.13 -18.60 -28.68
CA ARG A 85 16.22 -17.68 -29.36
C ARG A 85 15.18 -17.05 -28.41
N THR A 86 14.69 -17.77 -27.39
CA THR A 86 13.80 -17.18 -26.36
C THR A 86 14.56 -16.17 -25.49
N MET A 87 15.84 -16.43 -25.20
CA MET A 87 16.71 -15.45 -24.54
C MET A 87 16.87 -14.17 -25.37
N VAL A 88 17.13 -14.29 -26.68
CA VAL A 88 17.23 -13.11 -27.56
C VAL A 88 15.91 -12.33 -27.64
N LYS A 89 14.76 -13.02 -27.57
CA LYS A 89 13.45 -12.35 -27.44
C LYS A 89 13.35 -11.58 -26.12
N ALA A 90 13.75 -12.19 -25.01
CA ALA A 90 13.77 -11.55 -23.70
C ALA A 90 14.70 -10.31 -23.67
N ASP A 91 15.90 -10.40 -24.26
CA ASP A 91 16.82 -9.26 -24.39
C ASP A 91 16.24 -8.14 -25.23
N LYS A 92 15.55 -8.49 -26.32
CA LYS A 92 14.84 -7.51 -27.16
C LYS A 92 13.72 -6.81 -26.38
N LEU A 93 12.96 -7.54 -25.57
CA LEU A 93 11.92 -6.97 -24.70
C LEU A 93 12.54 -6.05 -23.65
N PHE A 94 13.57 -6.50 -22.95
CA PHE A 94 14.26 -5.70 -21.95
C PHE A 94 14.82 -4.41 -22.56
N SER A 95 15.61 -4.50 -23.63
CA SER A 95 16.22 -3.34 -24.27
C SER A 95 15.21 -2.33 -24.81
N THR A 96 14.05 -2.79 -25.28
CA THR A 96 12.99 -1.93 -25.84
C THR A 96 12.16 -1.22 -24.76
N TYR A 97 11.83 -1.92 -23.67
CA TYR A 97 10.86 -1.45 -22.67
C TYR A 97 11.47 -1.06 -21.33
N GLN A 98 12.77 -1.28 -21.12
CA GLN A 98 13.45 -0.95 -19.88
C GLN A 98 13.16 0.48 -19.44
N GLY A 99 12.85 0.62 -18.15
CA GLY A 99 12.50 1.88 -17.54
C GLY A 99 11.08 2.37 -17.79
N GLN A 100 10.19 1.55 -18.37
CA GLN A 100 8.74 1.76 -18.35
C GLN A 100 8.15 0.98 -17.15
N PRO A 101 7.68 1.65 -16.08
CA PRO A 101 7.22 0.99 -14.84
C PRO A 101 6.17 -0.11 -15.08
N GLU A 102 5.17 0.17 -15.91
CA GLU A 102 4.06 -0.74 -16.19
C GLU A 102 4.43 -1.94 -17.08
N LYS A 103 5.63 -1.95 -17.69
CA LYS A 103 6.09 -3.08 -18.51
C LYS A 103 7.04 -4.01 -17.75
N LEU A 104 7.47 -3.64 -16.53
CA LEU A 104 8.47 -4.39 -15.77
C LEU A 104 8.00 -5.84 -15.51
N LEU A 105 6.78 -6.01 -14.99
CA LEU A 105 6.26 -7.33 -14.62
C LEU A 105 6.16 -8.31 -15.83
N PRO A 106 5.48 -7.96 -16.95
CA PRO A 106 5.39 -8.87 -18.09
C PRO A 106 6.74 -9.16 -18.74
N VAL A 107 7.65 -8.19 -18.80
CA VAL A 107 9.00 -8.41 -19.35
C VAL A 107 9.80 -9.33 -18.43
N PHE A 108 9.77 -9.12 -17.11
CA PHE A 108 10.43 -10.01 -16.16
C PHE A 108 9.93 -11.46 -16.27
N PHE A 109 8.62 -11.68 -16.36
CA PHE A 109 8.06 -13.03 -16.50
C PHE A 109 8.52 -13.71 -17.79
N ALA A 110 8.57 -12.96 -18.91
CA ALA A 110 9.08 -13.47 -20.18
C ALA A 110 10.57 -13.84 -20.07
N THR A 111 11.39 -12.98 -19.45
CA THR A 111 12.82 -13.21 -19.24
C THR A 111 13.07 -14.40 -18.31
N ALA A 112 12.42 -14.46 -17.15
CA ALA A 112 12.56 -15.57 -16.21
C ALA A 112 12.16 -16.92 -16.85
N THR A 113 11.12 -16.92 -17.68
CA THR A 113 10.70 -18.11 -18.43
C THR A 113 11.75 -18.55 -19.45
N ALA A 114 12.31 -17.61 -20.22
CA ALA A 114 13.38 -17.89 -21.18
C ALA A 114 14.64 -18.44 -20.48
N HIS A 115 15.07 -17.81 -19.37
CA HIS A 115 16.22 -18.28 -18.59
C HIS A 115 16.00 -19.69 -18.04
N LYS A 116 14.80 -19.98 -17.51
CA LYS A 116 14.47 -21.32 -17.01
C LYS A 116 14.57 -22.36 -18.12
N GLN A 117 14.03 -22.08 -19.31
CA GLN A 117 14.12 -22.99 -20.46
C GLN A 117 15.57 -23.24 -20.89
N TYR A 118 16.37 -22.18 -20.96
CA TYR A 118 17.78 -22.28 -21.35
C TYR A 118 18.61 -23.08 -20.33
N LEU A 119 18.41 -22.81 -19.03
CA LEU A 119 19.08 -23.52 -17.93
C LEU A 119 18.73 -25.02 -17.92
N LEU A 120 17.47 -25.39 -18.18
CA LEU A 120 17.03 -26.79 -18.25
C LEU A 120 17.76 -27.61 -19.33
N LEU A 121 18.33 -26.94 -20.34
CA LEU A 121 19.10 -27.57 -21.41
C LEU A 121 20.62 -27.48 -21.19
N GLY A 122 21.06 -27.16 -19.97
CA GLY A 122 22.48 -27.04 -19.62
C GLY A 122 23.11 -25.70 -19.97
N GLY A 123 22.29 -24.69 -20.28
CA GLY A 123 22.76 -23.31 -20.43
C GLY A 123 23.20 -22.69 -19.10
N GLU A 124 24.06 -21.67 -19.17
CA GLU A 124 24.47 -20.92 -17.98
C GLU A 124 23.35 -20.00 -17.49
N PHE A 125 23.14 -19.97 -16.17
CA PHE A 125 22.20 -19.03 -15.56
C PHE A 125 22.82 -17.63 -15.53
N GLN A 126 22.24 -16.71 -16.28
CA GLN A 126 22.57 -15.29 -16.13
C GLN A 126 21.74 -14.69 -15.00
N GLU A 127 22.41 -14.02 -14.07
CA GLU A 127 21.77 -13.36 -12.93
C GLU A 127 20.81 -12.26 -13.41
N LEU A 128 19.64 -12.17 -12.77
CA LEU A 128 18.60 -11.19 -13.12
C LEU A 128 18.82 -9.81 -12.48
N GLN A 129 20.00 -9.57 -11.89
CA GLN A 129 20.35 -8.31 -11.21
C GLN A 129 20.29 -7.09 -12.14
N PHE A 130 20.40 -7.27 -13.46
CA PHE A 130 20.25 -6.18 -14.43
C PHE A 130 18.84 -5.53 -14.41
N PHE A 131 17.86 -6.17 -13.76
CA PHE A 131 16.55 -5.56 -13.49
C PHE A 131 16.54 -4.57 -12.32
N ILE A 132 17.54 -4.58 -11.43
CA ILE A 132 17.58 -3.70 -10.24
C ILE A 132 17.36 -2.22 -10.60
N PRO A 133 18.07 -1.62 -11.59
CA PRO A 133 17.84 -0.22 -11.94
C PRO A 133 16.41 0.07 -12.45
N TRP A 134 15.78 -0.91 -13.10
CA TRP A 134 14.40 -0.77 -13.55
C TRP A 134 13.41 -0.90 -12.38
N ALA A 135 13.67 -1.81 -11.44
CA ALA A 135 12.90 -1.93 -10.20
C ALA A 135 12.96 -0.64 -9.37
N GLU A 136 14.16 -0.06 -9.21
CA GLU A 136 14.34 1.23 -8.53
C GLU A 136 13.60 2.38 -9.23
N LYS A 137 13.69 2.46 -10.57
CA LYS A 137 12.94 3.46 -11.33
C LYS A 137 11.44 3.29 -11.18
N THR A 138 10.96 2.04 -11.11
CA THR A 138 9.55 1.70 -10.90
C THR A 138 9.10 2.10 -9.50
N LYS A 139 9.89 1.80 -8.46
CA LYS A 139 9.69 2.29 -7.09
C LYS A 139 9.57 3.81 -7.07
N ASN A 140 10.53 4.52 -7.66
CA ASN A 140 10.56 5.99 -7.67
C ASN A 140 9.34 6.59 -8.40
N TYR A 141 8.88 5.96 -9.50
CA TYR A 141 7.66 6.36 -10.18
C TYR A 141 6.42 6.25 -9.26
N TYR A 142 6.32 5.19 -8.47
CA TYR A 142 5.21 5.01 -7.54
C TYR A 142 5.33 5.89 -6.29
N MET A 143 6.55 6.13 -5.80
CA MET A 143 6.80 7.08 -4.72
C MET A 143 6.42 8.51 -5.12
N ASP A 144 6.70 8.93 -6.36
CA ASP A 144 6.23 10.23 -6.88
C ASP A 144 4.69 10.33 -6.85
N ARG A 145 3.99 9.27 -7.26
CA ARG A 145 2.53 9.24 -7.24
C ARG A 145 1.97 9.27 -5.82
N LEU A 146 2.60 8.56 -4.89
CA LEU A 146 2.24 8.56 -3.47
C LEU A 146 2.42 9.96 -2.86
N VAL A 147 3.61 10.54 -3.01
CA VAL A 147 4.00 11.78 -2.30
C VAL A 147 3.43 13.03 -2.97
N ASN A 148 3.50 13.11 -4.30
CA ASN A 148 3.15 14.34 -5.03
C ASN A 148 1.72 14.32 -5.55
N LYS A 149 1.15 13.15 -5.84
CA LYS A 149 -0.21 13.01 -6.38
C LYS A 149 -1.22 12.46 -5.38
N HIS A 150 -0.79 12.13 -4.16
CA HIS A 150 -1.63 11.56 -3.10
C HIS A 150 -2.39 10.29 -3.58
N ASP A 151 -1.78 9.53 -4.50
CA ASP A 151 -2.35 8.28 -4.98
C ASP A 151 -1.92 7.13 -4.07
N TYR A 152 -2.65 6.94 -2.98
CA TYR A 152 -2.31 5.94 -1.95
C TYR A 152 -2.40 4.49 -2.47
N ARG A 153 -2.97 4.23 -3.65
CA ARG A 153 -2.87 2.91 -4.33
C ARG A 153 -1.43 2.57 -4.72
N ALA A 154 -0.56 3.58 -4.83
CA ALA A 154 0.85 3.42 -5.14
C ALA A 154 1.67 2.86 -3.95
N ILE A 155 1.10 2.81 -2.74
CA ILE A 155 1.78 2.23 -1.55
C ILE A 155 2.14 0.77 -1.81
N GLY A 156 1.16 -0.05 -2.18
CA GLY A 156 1.38 -1.46 -2.51
C GLY A 156 2.35 -1.62 -3.68
N ALA A 157 2.30 -0.71 -4.64
CA ALA A 157 3.19 -0.72 -5.80
C ALA A 157 4.66 -0.47 -5.43
N ALA A 158 4.91 0.47 -4.50
CA ALA A 158 6.25 0.76 -3.99
C ALA A 158 6.80 -0.45 -3.18
N PHE A 159 5.96 -1.09 -2.36
CA PHE A 159 6.34 -2.31 -1.64
C PHE A 159 6.66 -3.47 -2.58
N GLU A 160 5.81 -3.75 -3.56
CA GLU A 160 6.06 -4.82 -4.53
C GLU A 160 7.30 -4.52 -5.40
N SER A 161 7.62 -3.25 -5.66
CA SER A 161 8.88 -2.88 -6.32
C SER A 161 10.10 -3.21 -5.45
N LEU A 162 10.05 -2.95 -4.14
CA LEU A 162 11.12 -3.36 -3.20
C LEU A 162 11.25 -4.88 -3.12
N ARG A 163 10.12 -5.60 -3.07
CA ARG A 163 10.10 -7.07 -3.10
C ARG A 163 10.79 -7.59 -4.34
N PHE A 164 10.48 -6.99 -5.48
CA PHE A 164 11.06 -7.34 -6.75
C PHE A 164 12.57 -7.07 -6.75
N THR A 165 13.03 -5.93 -6.21
CA THR A 165 14.46 -5.66 -6.00
C THR A 165 15.14 -6.75 -5.16
N ALA A 166 14.56 -7.13 -4.02
CA ALA A 166 15.08 -8.24 -3.21
C ALA A 166 15.11 -9.58 -3.97
N LEU A 167 14.06 -9.89 -4.74
CA LEU A 167 13.97 -11.13 -5.52
C LEU A 167 15.12 -11.28 -6.51
N VAL A 168 15.57 -10.17 -7.11
CA VAL A 168 16.70 -10.18 -8.05
C VAL A 168 18.05 -9.92 -7.37
N GLY A 169 18.11 -9.92 -6.04
CA GLY A 169 19.35 -9.82 -5.26
C GLY A 169 19.80 -8.39 -4.92
N GLY A 170 18.93 -7.39 -5.09
CA GLY A 170 19.21 -6.01 -4.69
C GLY A 170 18.95 -5.72 -3.21
N GLU A 171 19.55 -4.64 -2.71
CA GLU A 171 19.31 -4.14 -1.37
C GLU A 171 17.93 -3.46 -1.26
N VAL A 172 17.30 -3.56 -0.10
CA VAL A 172 15.97 -2.99 0.17
C VAL A 172 16.04 -2.00 1.30
N ASP A 173 15.61 -0.76 1.02
CA ASP A 173 15.34 0.27 2.02
C ASP A 173 13.85 0.59 2.06
N ILE A 174 13.21 0.20 3.15
CA ILE A 174 11.79 0.44 3.42
C ILE A 174 11.51 1.83 3.99
N ASN A 175 12.52 2.50 4.55
CA ASN A 175 12.32 3.74 5.30
C ASN A 175 11.74 4.85 4.43
N GLU A 176 12.10 4.90 3.16
CA GLU A 176 11.53 5.88 2.23
C GLU A 176 10.00 5.76 2.11
N ILE A 177 9.47 4.53 2.07
CA ILE A 177 8.03 4.30 2.03
C ILE A 177 7.39 4.70 3.36
N PHE A 178 7.99 4.33 4.49
CA PHE A 178 7.47 4.71 5.81
C PHE A 178 7.46 6.23 6.01
N ASN A 179 8.48 6.93 5.52
CA ASN A 179 8.55 8.39 5.52
C ASN A 179 7.42 9.03 4.72
N ALA A 180 7.04 8.41 3.60
CA ALA A 180 5.90 8.83 2.78
C ALA A 180 4.53 8.43 3.36
N LEU A 181 4.51 7.78 4.52
CA LEU A 181 3.29 7.40 5.24
C LEU A 181 3.17 8.09 6.60
N ILE A 182 3.90 9.20 6.79
CA ILE A 182 3.74 10.06 7.96
C ILE A 182 2.60 11.04 7.68
N PHE A 183 1.56 10.97 8.51
CA PHE A 183 0.46 11.92 8.48
C PHE A 183 0.43 12.75 9.75
N LYS A 184 -0.24 13.89 9.70
CA LYS A 184 -0.62 14.66 10.88
C LYS A 184 -2.12 14.55 11.04
N LEU A 185 -2.57 14.08 12.19
CA LEU A 185 -3.97 14.09 12.56
C LEU A 185 -4.23 15.29 13.47
N LYS A 186 -5.14 16.17 13.07
CA LYS A 186 -5.69 17.21 13.94
C LYS A 186 -7.09 16.78 14.37
N ILE A 187 -7.37 16.94 15.65
CA ILE A 187 -8.66 16.64 16.26
C ILE A 187 -9.15 17.92 16.92
N LYS A 188 -10.41 18.27 16.66
CA LYS A 188 -11.11 19.32 17.38
C LYS A 188 -12.45 18.78 17.87
N ILE A 189 -12.67 18.86 19.16
CA ILE A 189 -13.91 18.47 19.84
C ILE A 189 -14.54 19.76 20.35
N VAL A 190 -15.79 19.97 20.01
CA VAL A 190 -16.57 21.13 20.42
C VAL A 190 -17.80 20.64 21.15
N PHE A 191 -17.84 20.92 22.45
CA PHE A 191 -19.01 20.73 23.27
C PHE A 191 -19.72 22.06 23.43
N ILE A 192 -21.03 22.09 23.18
CA ILE A 192 -21.88 23.27 23.25
C ILE A 192 -23.02 22.97 24.20
N GLU A 193 -23.18 23.79 25.23
CA GLU A 193 -24.32 23.79 26.13
C GLU A 193 -25.17 25.04 25.85
N GLU A 194 -26.41 24.84 25.41
CA GLU A 194 -27.36 25.91 25.14
C GLU A 194 -28.24 26.19 26.38
N TRP A 195 -28.56 27.47 26.63
CA TRP A 195 -29.50 27.87 27.69
C TRP A 195 -30.29 29.11 27.27
N ASP A 196 -31.36 29.43 28.02
CA ASP A 196 -32.26 30.55 27.71
C ASP A 196 -31.53 31.91 27.75
N GLY A 197 -30.96 32.31 26.61
CA GLY A 197 -30.26 33.59 26.42
C GLY A 197 -28.80 33.50 25.93
N GLY A 198 -28.24 32.29 25.75
CA GLY A 198 -26.84 32.14 25.33
C GLY A 198 -26.40 30.69 25.09
N HIS A 199 -25.10 30.52 24.86
CA HIS A 199 -24.43 29.22 24.83
C HIS A 199 -23.04 29.34 25.47
N ASP A 200 -22.62 28.26 26.12
CA ASP A 200 -21.26 28.08 26.60
C ASP A 200 -20.59 26.92 25.84
N MET A 201 -19.27 26.99 25.66
CA MET A 201 -18.54 26.00 24.88
C MET A 201 -17.24 25.57 25.54
N ILE A 202 -16.94 24.28 25.39
CA ILE A 202 -15.62 23.69 25.62
C ILE A 202 -15.06 23.30 24.26
N ILE A 203 -13.87 23.78 23.94
CA ILE A 203 -13.16 23.42 22.71
C ILE A 203 -11.87 22.72 23.10
N SER A 204 -11.80 21.42 22.82
CA SER A 204 -10.59 20.60 23.01
C SER A 204 -9.96 20.33 21.65
N GLU A 205 -8.73 20.82 21.44
CA GLU A 205 -8.02 20.69 20.17
C GLU A 205 -6.60 20.16 20.37
N GLY A 206 -6.14 19.35 19.43
CA GLY A 206 -4.79 18.79 19.44
C GLY A 206 -4.34 18.34 18.06
N GLU A 207 -3.03 18.23 17.89
CA GLU A 207 -2.44 17.62 16.70
C GLU A 207 -1.31 16.66 17.07
N GLY A 208 -1.15 15.59 16.29
CA GLY A 208 -0.11 14.60 16.48
C GLY A 208 0.28 13.92 15.17
N GLU A 209 1.47 13.31 15.16
CA GLU A 209 1.95 12.55 14.00
C GLU A 209 1.45 11.12 14.05
N MET A 210 0.87 10.68 12.94
CA MET A 210 0.45 9.32 12.69
C MET A 210 1.56 8.62 11.91
N LEU A 211 2.19 7.66 12.56
CA LEU A 211 3.33 6.92 12.03
C LEU A 211 2.88 5.53 11.59
N PRO A 212 3.44 4.97 10.51
CA PRO A 212 3.17 3.59 10.15
C PRO A 212 3.64 2.70 11.30
N MET A 213 2.76 1.81 11.78
CA MET A 213 3.25 0.80 12.70
C MET A 213 4.23 -0.11 11.95
N ALA A 214 5.29 -0.52 12.64
CA ALA A 214 6.17 -1.57 12.15
C ALA A 214 5.37 -2.88 12.12
N ILE A 215 4.58 -3.05 11.07
CA ILE A 215 3.98 -4.32 10.72
C ILE A 215 5.17 -5.25 10.50
N ASN A 216 5.18 -6.43 11.14
CA ASN A 216 6.15 -7.49 10.84
C ASN A 216 6.28 -7.56 9.31
N PRO A 217 7.48 -7.44 8.71
CA PRO A 217 7.65 -7.49 7.26
C PRO A 217 6.84 -8.62 6.62
N GLU A 218 6.80 -9.79 7.26
CA GLU A 218 6.01 -10.96 6.85
C GLU A 218 4.51 -10.68 6.64
N ASN A 219 3.93 -9.77 7.42
CA ASN A 219 2.52 -9.36 7.32
C ASN A 219 2.32 -8.19 6.32
N MET A 220 3.37 -7.39 6.02
CA MET A 220 3.28 -6.33 5.00
C MET A 220 3.18 -6.88 3.59
N TRP A 221 3.81 -8.02 3.30
CA TRP A 221 3.83 -8.60 1.95
C TRP A 221 2.48 -9.20 1.50
N GLY A 222 1.47 -9.24 2.38
CA GLY A 222 0.17 -9.86 2.09
C GLY A 222 -1.05 -8.98 2.37
N SER A 223 -0.91 -7.86 3.09
CA SER A 223 -2.03 -6.96 3.36
C SER A 223 -1.80 -5.59 2.74
N ASN A 224 -2.73 -5.15 1.89
CA ASN A 224 -2.79 -3.75 1.43
C ASN A 224 -3.24 -2.79 2.55
N ASN A 225 -3.48 -3.28 3.76
CA ASN A 225 -3.99 -2.49 4.86
C ASN A 225 -2.88 -1.58 5.41
N VAL A 226 -3.14 -0.28 5.38
CA VAL A 226 -2.29 0.71 6.03
C VAL A 226 -2.78 0.88 7.46
N PHE A 227 -1.85 0.76 8.41
CA PHE A 227 -2.11 0.98 9.83
C PHE A 227 -1.18 2.05 10.37
N LEU A 228 -1.75 3.14 10.88
CA LEU A 228 -1.00 4.26 11.43
C LEU A 228 -1.37 4.48 12.90
N LYS A 229 -0.42 4.91 13.72
CA LYS A 229 -0.63 5.20 15.15
C LYS A 229 0.11 6.46 15.57
N GLY A 230 -0.48 7.21 16.49
CA GLY A 230 0.13 8.39 17.09
C GLY A 230 -0.51 8.74 18.42
N ASP A 231 0.19 9.55 19.21
CA ASP A 231 -0.37 10.19 20.39
C ASP A 231 -0.59 11.68 20.10
N ILE A 232 -1.71 12.21 20.58
CA ILE A 232 -2.16 13.58 20.35
C ILE A 232 -2.32 14.27 21.70
N MET A 233 -1.64 15.40 21.87
CA MET A 233 -1.79 16.24 23.05
C MET A 233 -2.95 17.21 22.81
N MET A 234 -4.05 16.97 23.51
CA MET A 234 -5.24 17.80 23.52
C MET A 234 -5.07 18.95 24.50
N LYS A 235 -5.58 20.12 24.12
CA LYS A 235 -5.68 21.31 24.97
C LYS A 235 -7.10 21.86 24.89
N SER A 236 -7.65 22.17 26.05
CA SER A 236 -9.03 22.60 26.19
C SER A 236 -9.12 24.09 26.49
N THR A 237 -10.12 24.74 25.91
CA THR A 237 -10.43 26.15 26.14
C THR A 237 -11.91 26.32 26.43
N LEU A 238 -12.22 27.23 27.35
CA LEU A 238 -13.58 27.55 27.77
C LEU A 238 -13.99 28.89 27.16
N SER A 239 -15.23 28.97 26.68
CA SER A 239 -15.81 30.21 26.14
C SER A 239 -17.31 30.29 26.44
N GLY A 240 -17.87 31.50 26.39
CA GLY A 240 -19.24 31.77 26.81
C GLY A 240 -19.32 32.64 28.07
N GLU A 241 -20.52 33.01 28.48
CA GLU A 241 -20.74 33.96 29.59
C GLU A 241 -20.38 33.36 30.96
N TYR A 242 -20.63 32.06 31.15
CA TYR A 242 -20.41 31.35 32.40
C TYR A 242 -19.08 30.61 32.37
N PHE A 243 -18.82 29.81 31.32
CA PHE A 243 -17.65 28.94 31.27
C PHE A 243 -16.32 29.72 31.20
N SER A 244 -16.32 30.92 30.60
CA SER A 244 -15.10 31.74 30.53
C SER A 244 -14.57 32.19 31.90
N LYS A 245 -15.38 32.13 32.95
CA LYS A 245 -15.01 32.48 34.33
C LYS A 245 -14.63 31.24 35.16
N MET A 246 -14.79 30.05 34.60
CA MET A 246 -14.59 28.78 35.29
C MET A 246 -13.21 28.18 34.97
N LYS A 247 -12.92 27.06 35.62
CA LYS A 247 -11.74 26.22 35.45
C LYS A 247 -12.21 24.82 35.06
N TYR A 248 -11.49 24.21 34.13
CA TYR A 248 -11.75 22.86 33.66
C TYR A 248 -10.57 21.96 34.01
N THR A 249 -10.83 20.82 34.63
CA THR A 249 -9.79 19.93 35.16
C THR A 249 -9.03 19.18 34.06
N ALA A 250 -9.64 19.01 32.87
CA ALA A 250 -9.01 18.43 31.69
C ALA A 250 -8.51 19.50 30.71
N ASP A 251 -7.80 20.52 31.22
CA ASP A 251 -7.24 21.60 30.39
C ASP A 251 -6.16 21.11 29.42
N LYS A 252 -5.50 20.00 29.73
CA LYS A 252 -4.59 19.25 28.84
C LYS A 252 -4.64 17.75 29.11
N TYR A 253 -4.64 16.96 28.05
CA TYR A 253 -4.60 15.50 28.14
C TYR A 253 -4.00 14.88 26.87
N THR A 254 -3.61 13.61 26.95
CA THR A 254 -3.07 12.87 25.80
C THR A 254 -4.05 11.77 25.42
N ILE A 255 -4.33 11.67 24.12
CA ILE A 255 -5.12 10.58 23.54
C ILE A 255 -4.27 9.82 22.54
N SER A 256 -4.46 8.51 22.45
CA SER A 256 -3.89 7.72 21.37
C SER A 256 -4.88 7.66 20.21
N ALA A 257 -4.39 7.77 18.99
CA ALA A 257 -5.18 7.64 17.77
C ALA A 257 -4.58 6.56 16.86
N GLU A 258 -5.44 5.88 16.13
CA GLU A 258 -5.08 4.83 15.17
C GLU A 258 -5.89 4.98 13.88
N ILE A 259 -5.26 4.80 12.73
CA ILE A 259 -5.93 4.69 11.43
C ILE A 259 -5.97 3.22 11.06
N ARG A 260 -7.17 2.68 10.94
CA ARG A 260 -7.47 1.26 10.74
C ARG A 260 -8.26 1.04 9.45
N ASN A 261 -8.33 -0.22 9.04
CA ASN A 261 -9.15 -0.70 7.91
C ASN A 261 -8.97 0.08 6.61
N TRP A 262 -7.79 0.66 6.40
CA TRP A 262 -7.49 1.41 5.20
C TRP A 262 -6.88 0.51 4.13
N ASP A 263 -7.71 0.05 3.20
CA ASP A 263 -7.26 -0.66 1.99
C ASP A 263 -7.37 0.31 0.78
N PRO A 264 -6.30 1.04 0.40
CA PRO A 264 -6.36 2.04 -0.67
C PRO A 264 -6.75 1.44 -2.02
N CYS A 265 -6.69 0.11 -2.17
CA CYS A 265 -7.04 -0.61 -3.39
C CYS A 265 -8.51 -0.97 -3.50
N LYS A 266 -9.22 -1.08 -2.37
CA LYS A 266 -10.65 -1.43 -2.34
C LYS A 266 -11.52 -0.25 -1.97
N THR A 267 -11.06 0.57 -1.03
CA THR A 267 -11.84 1.65 -0.46
C THR A 267 -11.05 2.95 -0.46
N GLN A 268 -11.78 4.05 -0.57
CA GLN A 268 -11.27 5.40 -0.28
C GLN A 268 -11.79 5.81 1.10
N THR A 269 -11.74 4.89 2.05
CA THR A 269 -12.22 5.07 3.40
C THR A 269 -11.26 4.42 4.38
N CYS A 270 -11.24 4.93 5.59
CA CYS A 270 -10.55 4.34 6.72
C CYS A 270 -11.33 4.63 7.99
N ASP A 271 -10.97 3.96 9.08
CA ASP A 271 -11.56 4.21 10.38
C ASP A 271 -10.51 4.91 11.25
N ILE A 272 -10.87 6.06 11.82
CA ILE A 272 -10.04 6.77 12.80
C ILE A 272 -10.51 6.36 14.19
N TRP A 273 -9.74 5.54 14.86
CA TRP A 273 -9.98 5.18 16.25
C TRP A 273 -9.25 6.15 17.18
N VAL A 274 -9.90 6.55 18.27
CA VAL A 274 -9.29 7.36 19.34
C VAL A 274 -9.56 6.70 20.69
N SER A 275 -8.60 6.79 21.61
CA SER A 275 -8.72 6.14 22.92
C SER A 275 -9.76 6.77 23.83
N THR A 276 -9.99 8.07 23.69
CA THR A 276 -10.99 8.85 24.42
C THR A 276 -11.21 10.20 23.73
N LEU A 277 -12.35 10.82 23.97
CA LEU A 277 -12.69 12.18 23.52
C LEU A 277 -12.61 13.21 24.67
N GLY A 278 -12.81 12.78 25.92
CA GLY A 278 -12.63 13.57 27.15
C GLY A 278 -11.84 12.80 28.21
N LEU A 279 -11.71 13.34 29.43
CA LEU A 279 -11.16 12.58 30.55
C LEU A 279 -12.27 12.08 31.48
N GLU A 280 -12.15 10.84 31.94
CA GLU A 280 -13.01 10.32 33.00
C GLU A 280 -12.85 11.20 34.25
N GLY A 281 -13.96 11.65 34.83
CA GLY A 281 -13.97 12.56 36.00
C GLY A 281 -13.57 14.00 35.68
N GLU A 282 -13.67 14.43 34.42
CA GLU A 282 -13.53 15.85 34.10
C GLU A 282 -14.62 16.71 34.76
N GLN A 283 -14.22 17.88 35.23
CA GLN A 283 -15.06 18.77 36.02
C GLN A 283 -14.86 20.21 35.56
N ILE A 284 -15.95 20.96 35.55
CA ILE A 284 -15.91 22.42 35.49
C ILE A 284 -16.24 22.96 36.87
N GLY A 285 -15.47 23.94 37.34
CA GLY A 285 -15.64 24.55 38.65
C GLY A 285 -14.95 25.89 38.77
N TYR A 286 -14.89 26.44 39.98
CA TYR A 286 -14.16 27.68 40.27
C TYR A 286 -13.43 27.57 41.60
N TYR A 287 -12.47 28.47 41.85
CA TYR A 287 -11.77 28.52 43.13
C TYR A 287 -12.47 29.51 44.07
N GLY A 288 -13.13 29.01 45.11
CA GLY A 288 -13.73 29.76 46.21
C GLY A 288 -12.92 29.54 47.49
N ASP A 289 -12.52 30.60 48.19
CA ASP A 289 -11.74 30.53 49.44
C ASP A 289 -10.47 29.64 49.40
N GLY A 290 -9.90 29.43 48.21
CA GLY A 290 -8.72 28.58 47.98
C GLY A 290 -9.03 27.10 47.71
N GLU A 291 -10.30 26.69 47.75
CA GLU A 291 -10.77 25.35 47.42
C GLU A 291 -11.43 25.34 46.03
N PHE A 292 -11.33 24.22 45.32
CA PHE A 292 -12.00 24.04 44.03
C PHE A 292 -13.43 23.56 44.26
N GLU A 293 -14.40 24.40 43.94
CA GLU A 293 -15.83 24.08 44.01
C GLU A 293 -16.30 23.62 42.63
N VAL A 294 -16.87 22.40 42.57
CA VAL A 294 -17.38 21.80 41.34
C VAL A 294 -18.71 22.45 40.96
N PHE A 295 -18.80 22.92 39.72
CA PHE A 295 -20.02 23.45 39.12
C PHE A 295 -20.78 22.36 38.34
N SER A 296 -20.07 21.57 37.53
CA SER A 296 -20.64 20.46 36.76
C SER A 296 -19.65 19.30 36.64
N GLU A 297 -20.16 18.07 36.76
CA GLU A 297 -19.42 16.83 36.56
C GLU A 297 -19.77 16.25 35.20
N VAL A 298 -18.73 15.97 34.41
CA VAL A 298 -18.71 15.37 33.08
C VAL A 298 -19.48 16.09 31.97
N LEU A 299 -18.76 16.53 30.94
CA LEU A 299 -19.36 17.27 29.82
C LEU A 299 -19.03 16.62 28.47
N ILE A 300 -17.78 16.28 28.22
CA ILE A 300 -17.34 15.67 26.96
C ILE A 300 -17.36 14.14 27.05
N TRP A 301 -16.79 13.52 28.09
CA TRP A 301 -16.64 12.06 28.18
C TRP A 301 -17.99 11.33 28.21
N ASP A 302 -18.90 11.70 29.12
CA ASP A 302 -20.26 11.10 29.22
C ASP A 302 -21.02 11.27 27.91
N HIS A 303 -21.03 12.49 27.34
CA HIS A 303 -21.75 12.74 26.09
C HIS A 303 -21.13 12.02 24.91
N SER A 304 -19.82 11.75 24.95
CA SER A 304 -19.14 10.96 23.93
C SER A 304 -19.55 9.49 23.99
N ASP A 305 -19.68 8.90 25.18
CA ASP A 305 -20.11 7.51 25.34
C ASP A 305 -21.56 7.33 24.86
N GLU A 306 -22.43 8.28 25.21
CA GLU A 306 -23.85 8.24 24.79
C GLU A 306 -24.04 8.43 23.29
N ASN A 307 -23.31 9.36 22.66
CA ASN A 307 -23.51 9.70 21.25
C ASN A 307 -22.64 8.91 20.28
N PHE A 308 -21.51 8.37 20.73
CA PHE A 308 -20.47 7.79 19.87
C PHE A 308 -19.90 6.46 20.39
N SER A 309 -20.61 5.72 21.26
CA SER A 309 -20.13 4.43 21.78
C SER A 309 -19.68 3.45 20.68
N GLU A 310 -20.44 3.34 19.59
CA GLU A 310 -20.10 2.45 18.48
C GLU A 310 -18.83 2.91 17.74
N GLU A 311 -18.69 4.22 17.48
CA GLU A 311 -17.50 4.80 16.87
C GLU A 311 -16.28 4.77 17.79
N MET A 312 -16.47 4.85 19.11
CA MET A 312 -15.41 4.71 20.11
C MET A 312 -14.88 3.27 20.17
N GLU A 313 -15.73 2.27 19.94
CA GLU A 313 -15.33 0.86 19.86
C GLU A 313 -14.69 0.53 18.49
N ASN A 314 -15.36 0.90 17.40
CA ASN A 314 -15.02 0.46 16.04
C ASN A 314 -14.11 1.43 15.28
N GLY A 315 -14.11 2.70 15.66
CA GLY A 315 -13.48 3.82 14.97
C GLY A 315 -14.49 4.65 14.15
N PHE A 316 -14.16 5.93 13.97
CA PHE A 316 -14.92 6.87 13.16
C PHE A 316 -14.68 6.61 11.68
N HIS A 317 -15.72 6.15 10.97
CA HIS A 317 -15.62 5.84 9.54
C HIS A 317 -15.52 7.12 8.71
N VAL A 318 -14.37 7.34 8.08
CA VAL A 318 -14.11 8.54 7.28
C VAL A 318 -13.85 8.25 5.81
N LYS A 319 -14.22 9.21 4.96
CA LYS A 319 -13.93 9.16 3.52
C LYS A 319 -12.68 9.99 3.19
N LEU A 320 -11.74 9.36 2.49
CA LEU A 320 -10.55 9.99 1.94
C LEU A 320 -10.95 10.78 0.69
N ASN A 321 -10.70 12.09 0.69
CA ASN A 321 -11.16 13.01 -0.35
C ASN A 321 -10.02 13.65 -1.17
N ASN A 322 -8.75 13.28 -0.95
CA ASN A 322 -7.58 13.79 -1.68
C ASN A 322 -7.64 15.30 -1.97
N LEU A 323 -7.98 16.10 -0.94
CA LEU A 323 -8.20 17.54 -1.04
C LEU A 323 -6.88 18.31 -0.95
N GLY A 324 -5.96 18.08 -1.90
CA GLY A 324 -4.62 18.66 -1.87
C GLY A 324 -3.78 18.07 -0.74
N GLU A 325 -3.46 18.87 0.29
CA GLU A 325 -2.63 18.43 1.43
C GLU A 325 -3.40 17.62 2.47
N SER A 326 -4.72 17.82 2.59
CA SER A 326 -5.59 17.06 3.52
C SER A 326 -6.20 15.84 2.82
N ALA A 327 -5.94 14.66 3.40
CA ALA A 327 -6.53 13.40 3.01
C ALA A 327 -7.99 13.27 3.50
N VAL A 328 -8.31 13.79 4.68
CA VAL A 328 -9.65 13.75 5.29
C VAL A 328 -9.95 15.10 5.95
N ILE A 329 -11.18 15.59 5.77
CA ILE A 329 -11.79 16.60 6.65
C ILE A 329 -13.23 16.14 6.88
N GLN A 330 -13.55 15.71 8.09
CA GLN A 330 -14.89 15.18 8.41
C GLN A 330 -15.33 15.55 9.81
N THR A 331 -16.60 15.98 9.91
CA THR A 331 -17.26 16.31 11.18
C THR A 331 -18.29 15.23 11.51
N PHE A 332 -18.29 14.80 12.77
CA PHE A 332 -19.32 13.95 13.38
C PHE A 332 -20.05 14.79 14.44
N SER A 333 -21.37 14.66 14.53
CA SER A 333 -22.20 15.46 15.42
C SER A 333 -23.17 14.57 16.19
N GLY A 334 -23.18 14.72 17.51
CA GLY A 334 -24.16 14.14 18.43
C GLY A 334 -24.98 15.23 19.09
N GLU A 335 -26.26 14.98 19.32
CA GLU A 335 -27.16 15.90 20.03
C GLU A 335 -27.87 15.11 21.12
N ASP A 336 -27.76 15.59 22.37
CA ASP A 336 -28.64 15.11 23.43
C ASP A 336 -29.75 16.13 23.69
N LYS A 337 -30.98 15.67 23.48
CA LYS A 337 -32.21 16.45 23.68
C LYS A 337 -32.77 16.32 25.10
N VAL A 338 -32.24 15.40 25.91
CA VAL A 338 -32.71 15.14 27.27
C VAL A 338 -32.24 16.23 28.23
N PHE A 339 -31.04 16.79 28.05
CA PHE A 339 -30.45 17.81 28.93
C PHE A 339 -30.41 19.24 28.38
N GLY A 340 -31.30 19.59 27.45
CA GLY A 340 -31.52 21.00 27.09
C GLY A 340 -30.61 21.57 26.01
N GLY A 341 -30.42 20.84 24.90
CA GLY A 341 -29.75 21.39 23.71
C GLY A 341 -28.23 21.27 23.78
N VAL A 342 -27.73 20.11 24.20
CA VAL A 342 -26.30 19.85 24.21
C VAL A 342 -25.87 19.26 22.87
N LYS A 343 -24.78 19.80 22.31
CA LYS A 343 -24.21 19.35 21.04
C LYS A 343 -22.73 19.03 21.17
N LEU A 344 -22.32 17.90 20.62
CA LEU A 344 -20.93 17.47 20.54
C LEU A 344 -20.50 17.30 19.08
N ASP A 345 -19.60 18.15 18.60
CA ASP A 345 -19.02 18.08 17.26
C ASP A 345 -17.55 17.62 17.32
N ILE A 346 -17.19 16.61 16.53
CA ILE A 346 -15.82 16.09 16.39
C ILE A 346 -15.36 16.30 14.96
N LEU A 347 -14.26 17.04 14.77
CA LEU A 347 -13.62 17.26 13.49
C LEU A 347 -12.29 16.52 13.42
N PHE A 348 -12.13 15.68 12.40
CA PHE A 348 -10.85 15.08 12.01
C PHE A 348 -10.29 15.76 10.76
N ASP A 349 -9.04 16.23 10.81
CA ASP A 349 -8.26 16.70 9.66
C ASP A 349 -6.96 15.89 9.56
N LEU A 350 -6.88 14.99 8.56
CA LEU A 350 -5.72 14.14 8.31
C LEU A 350 -4.89 14.72 7.18
N VAL A 351 -3.67 15.19 7.47
CA VAL A 351 -2.78 15.88 6.53
C VAL A 351 -1.57 15.03 6.21
N HIS A 352 -1.23 14.86 4.92
CA HIS A 352 -0.01 14.13 4.53
C HIS A 352 1.23 15.03 4.71
N LEU A 353 2.19 14.61 5.53
CA LEU A 353 3.42 15.37 5.77
C LEU A 353 4.49 15.06 4.72
N LYS A 354 4.60 15.93 3.70
CA LYS A 354 5.64 15.79 2.67
C LYS A 354 7.04 16.03 3.25
N GLY A 355 7.98 15.11 2.95
CA GLY A 355 9.41 15.32 3.17
C GLY A 355 9.92 15.16 4.60
N LYS A 356 9.10 14.68 5.55
CA LYS A 356 9.60 14.29 6.88
C LYS A 356 10.31 12.94 6.83
N LYS A 357 11.33 12.78 7.66
CA LYS A 357 12.10 11.54 7.80
C LYS A 357 11.77 10.88 9.13
N TYR A 358 11.32 9.64 9.07
CA TYR A 358 11.25 8.71 10.16
C TYR A 358 12.68 8.26 10.50
N TYR A 359 13.09 8.51 11.73
CA TYR A 359 14.30 7.95 12.30
C TYR A 359 13.86 7.10 13.48
N LYS A 360 14.18 5.80 13.42
CA LYS A 360 14.03 4.89 14.55
C LYS A 360 15.38 4.68 15.23
#